data_AF-A0A2A6FNH8-F1
#
_entry.id   AF-A0A2A6FNH8-F1
#
_cell.length_a   1.000
_cell.length_b   1.000
_cell.length_c   1.000
_cell.angle_alpha   90.00
_cell.angle_beta   90.00
_cell.angle_gamma   90.00
#
_symmetry.space_group_name_H-M   'P 1'
#
loop_
_entity.id
_entity.type
_entity.pdbx_description
1 polymer ?
#
loop_
_entity_poly.entity_id
_entity_poly.type
_entity_poly.pdbx_seq_one_letter_code
_entity_poly.pdbx_strand_id
1 'polypeptide(L)' 'MSTELRLSRIYDQTSKTTTMIALSNSFYYGPAAGMESVAKVRQILVGSIEGGADAIMITPGALRANLDLFRGRS' A
#
# COMPACT_ATOMS: atom_id res chain seq x y z
N MET A 1 3.22 -19.51 13.57
CA MET A 1 2.81 -19.89 12.20
C MET A 1 2.12 -18.78 11.39
N SER A 2 0.91 -18.29 11.70
CA SER A 2 0.26 -17.32 10.77
C SER A 2 0.88 -15.91 10.75
N THR A 3 1.54 -15.50 11.85
CA THR A 3 2.22 -14.20 11.93
C THR A 3 3.51 -14.18 11.12
N GLU A 4 4.33 -15.23 11.23
CA GLU A 4 5.60 -15.35 10.49
C GLU A 4 5.36 -15.33 8.98
N LEU A 5 4.32 -16.03 8.52
CA LEU A 5 3.95 -16.06 7.10
C LEU A 5 3.41 -14.72 6.57
N ARG A 6 2.86 -13.85 7.44
CA ARG A 6 2.48 -12.48 7.06
C ARG A 6 3.69 -11.56 7.02
N LEU A 7 4.58 -11.67 8.00
CA LEU A 7 5.80 -10.88 8.06
C LEU A 7 6.74 -11.21 6.89
N SER A 8 6.80 -12.46 6.46
CA SER A 8 7.63 -12.84 5.31
C SER A 8 7.19 -12.24 3.98
N ARG A 9 5.95 -11.72 3.90
CA ARG A 9 5.43 -10.98 2.75
C ARG A 9 5.72 -9.48 2.79
N ILE A 10 6.12 -8.95 3.94
CA ILE A 10 6.39 -7.52 4.16
C ILE A 10 7.89 -7.25 4.06
N TYR A 11 8.70 -8.11 4.64
CA TYR A 11 10.16 -7.98 4.66
C TYR A 11 10.78 -8.83 3.57
N ASP A 12 11.72 -8.26 2.81
CA ASP A 12 12.56 -9.05 1.92
C ASP A 12 13.35 -10.09 2.73
N GLN A 13 13.37 -11.32 2.23
CA GLN A 13 13.95 -12.44 2.97
C GLN A 13 15.47 -12.45 2.95
N THR A 14 16.10 -11.70 2.04
CA THR A 14 17.55 -11.60 1.92
C THR A 14 18.09 -10.44 2.76
N SER A 15 17.62 -9.23 2.51
CA SER A 15 18.06 -8.01 3.19
C SER A 15 17.46 -7.84 4.59
N LYS A 16 16.35 -8.52 4.89
CA LYS A 16 15.54 -8.32 6.11
C LYS A 16 15.00 -6.90 6.26
N THR A 17 14.96 -6.13 5.18
CA THR A 17 14.41 -4.77 5.14
C THR A 17 13.09 -4.73 4.37
N THR A 18 12.39 -3.60 4.47
CA THR A 18 11.14 -3.35 3.74
C THR A 18 11.12 -1.89 3.27
N THR A 19 10.69 -1.68 2.04
CA THR A 19 10.29 -0.38 1.51
C THR A 19 8.77 -0.30 1.54
N MET A 20 8.25 0.40 2.55
CA MET A 20 6.81 0.56 2.74
C MET A 20 6.33 1.95 2.35
N ILE A 21 5.27 2.02 1.54
CA ILE A 21 4.60 3.29 1.20
C ILE A 21 3.38 3.50 2.09
N ALA A 22 3.33 4.61 2.82
CA ALA A 22 2.26 4.92 3.77
C ALA A 22 1.36 6.06 3.26
N LEU A 23 0.07 5.77 3.12
CA LEU A 23 -0.99 6.67 2.62
C LEU A 23 -2.19 6.74 3.60
N SER A 24 -1.99 6.33 4.85
CA SER A 24 -3.05 6.28 5.87
C SER A 24 -3.32 7.62 6.57
N ASN A 25 -2.48 8.63 6.36
CA ASN A 25 -2.58 9.92 7.04
C ASN A 25 -3.91 10.65 6.76
N SER A 26 -4.54 10.39 5.62
CA SER A 26 -5.83 10.97 5.27
C SER A 26 -6.97 10.59 6.23
N PHE A 27 -6.80 9.52 6.99
CA PHE A 27 -7.73 9.13 8.06
C PHE A 27 -7.86 10.21 9.14
N TYR A 28 -6.75 10.89 9.49
CA TYR A 28 -6.72 11.89 10.55
C TYR A 28 -6.81 13.32 10.03
N TYR A 29 -6.18 13.59 8.88
CA TYR A 29 -6.00 14.96 8.38
C TYR A 29 -6.91 15.32 7.20
N GLY A 30 -7.78 14.40 6.78
CA GLY A 30 -8.58 14.59 5.57
C GLY A 30 -7.70 14.55 4.30
N PRO A 31 -8.13 15.16 3.19
CA PRO A 31 -7.41 15.11 1.92
C PRO A 31 -6.08 15.89 2.00
N ALA A 32 -4.99 15.19 2.30
CA ALA A 32 -3.64 15.77 2.32
C ALA A 32 -3.14 16.09 0.90
N ALA A 33 -2.14 16.98 0.81
CA ALA A 33 -1.51 17.32 -0.47
C ALA A 33 -1.02 16.04 -1.19
N GLY A 34 -1.35 15.92 -2.47
CA GLY A 34 -1.10 14.72 -3.28
C GLY A 34 -2.14 13.60 -3.14
N MET A 35 -3.05 13.68 -2.17
CA MET A 35 -4.12 12.68 -1.93
C MET A 35 -5.51 13.32 -1.93
N GLU A 36 -5.69 14.41 -2.67
CA GLU A 36 -6.91 15.22 -2.66
C GLU A 36 -8.10 14.53 -3.32
N SER A 37 -7.85 13.51 -4.15
CA SER A 37 -8.88 12.78 -4.87
C SER A 37 -8.57 11.29 -4.95
N VAL A 38 -9.61 10.48 -5.15
CA VAL A 38 -9.48 9.04 -5.37
C VAL A 38 -8.56 8.73 -6.56
N ALA A 39 -8.63 9.55 -7.62
CA ALA A 39 -7.77 9.40 -8.80
C ALA A 39 -6.29 9.62 -8.48
N LYS A 40 -5.95 10.65 -7.68
CA LYS A 40 -4.57 10.88 -7.25
C LYS A 40 -4.06 9.77 -6.33
N VAL A 41 -4.88 9.33 -5.37
CA VAL A 41 -4.54 8.18 -4.52
C VAL A 41 -4.26 6.95 -5.38
N ARG A 42 -5.10 6.67 -6.38
CA ARG A 42 -4.89 5.56 -7.32
C ARG A 42 -3.58 5.68 -8.09
N GLN A 43 -3.23 6.88 -8.59
CA GLN A 43 -1.95 7.11 -9.27
C GLN A 43 -0.75 6.80 -8.36
N ILE A 44 -0.80 7.23 -7.09
CA ILE A 44 0.26 6.92 -6.12
C ILE A 44 0.34 5.41 -5.88
N LEU A 45 -0.80 4.73 -5.74
CA LEU A 45 -0.84 3.27 -5.55
C LEU A 45 -0.22 2.52 -6.73
N VAL A 46 -0.58 2.88 -7.97
CA VAL A 46 -0.01 2.29 -9.18
C VAL A 46 1.50 2.53 -9.23
N GLY A 47 1.95 3.77 -9.03
CA GLY A 47 3.37 4.09 -9.01
C GLY A 47 4.15 3.38 -7.90
N SER A 48 3.52 3.13 -6.75
CA SER A 48 4.11 2.37 -5.64
C SER A 48 4.29 0.89 -6.01
N ILE A 49 3.29 0.29 -6.67
CA ILE A 49 3.32 -1.10 -7.12
C ILE A 49 4.37 -1.28 -8.23
N GLU A 50 4.34 -0.42 -9.25
CA GLU A 50 5.27 -0.47 -10.38
C GLU A 50 6.71 -0.12 -9.96
N GLY A 51 6.87 0.74 -8.96
CA GLY A 51 8.15 1.08 -8.36
C GLY A 51 8.74 0.02 -7.44
N GLY A 52 8.02 -1.10 -7.20
CA GLY A 52 8.53 -2.22 -6.41
C GLY A 52 8.44 -2.03 -4.89
N ALA A 53 7.44 -1.29 -4.40
CA ALA A 53 7.18 -1.25 -2.97
C ALA A 53 6.85 -2.65 -2.43
N ASP A 54 7.50 -3.05 -1.34
CA ASP A 54 7.28 -4.35 -0.69
C ASP A 54 5.91 -4.41 0.00
N ALA A 55 5.49 -3.28 0.58
CA ALA A 55 4.24 -3.15 1.31
C ALA A 55 3.63 -1.76 1.14
N ILE A 56 2.31 -1.70 1.22
CA ILE A 56 1.54 -0.46 1.17
C ILE A 56 0.63 -0.39 2.40
N MET A 57 0.76 0.69 3.18
CA MET A 57 -0.08 0.98 4.33
C MET A 57 -1.15 2.00 3.94
N ILE A 58 -2.40 1.57 3.87
CA ILE A 58 -3.54 2.38 3.42
C ILE A 58 -4.74 2.21 4.36
N THR A 59 -5.68 3.15 4.31
CA THR A 59 -6.95 3.02 5.03
C THR A 59 -7.83 1.93 4.41
N PRO A 60 -8.74 1.29 5.19
CA PRO A 60 -9.68 0.31 4.63
C PRO A 60 -10.57 0.88 3.50
N GLY A 61 -10.92 2.17 3.55
CA GLY A 61 -11.68 2.84 2.50
C GLY A 61 -10.91 2.93 1.18
N ALA A 62 -9.64 3.36 1.25
CA ALA A 62 -8.76 3.44 0.08
C ALA A 62 -8.48 2.05 -0.53
N LEU A 63 -8.35 1.01 0.31
CA LEU A 63 -8.20 -0.37 -0.13
C LEU A 63 -9.43 -0.82 -0.93
N ARG A 64 -10.64 -0.64 -0.39
CA ARG A 64 -11.89 -1.04 -1.05
C ARG A 64 -12.09 -0.37 -2.39
N ALA A 65 -11.74 0.92 -2.49
CA ALA A 65 -11.85 1.70 -3.72
C ALA A 65 -10.85 1.26 -4.83
N ASN A 66 -9.82 0.49 -4.48
CA ASN A 66 -8.74 0.07 -5.39
C ASN A 66 -8.45 -1.43 -5.30
N LEU A 67 -9.45 -2.25 -4.92
CA LEU A 67 -9.28 -3.71 -4.74
C LEU A 67 -8.73 -4.41 -5.98
N ASP A 68 -9.01 -3.88 -7.16
CA ASP A 68 -8.52 -4.38 -8.44
C ASP A 68 -7.00 -4.35 -8.55
N LEU A 69 -6.33 -3.41 -7.88
CA LEU A 69 -4.86 -3.32 -7.85
C LEU A 69 -4.20 -4.37 -6.93
N PHE A 70 -4.94 -4.88 -5.94
CA PHE A 70 -4.41 -5.77 -4.88
C PHE A 70 -4.85 -7.22 -5.01
N ARG A 71 -5.79 -7.50 -5.91
CA ARG A 71 -6.11 -8.88 -6.28
C ARG A 71 -4.91 -9.43 -7.02
N GLY A 72 -4.26 -10.44 -6.44
CA GLY A 72 -3.13 -11.11 -7.07
C GLY A 72 -3.48 -11.43 -8.52
N ARG A 73 -2.60 -11.05 -9.45
CA ARG A 73 -2.70 -11.53 -10.82
C ARG A 73 -2.56 -13.04 -10.74
N SER A 74 -3.65 -13.74 -11.02
CA SER A 74 -3.68 -15.19 -11.21
C SER A 74 -2.64 -15.62 -12.24
#